data_AF-Q6ZYW5-F1
#
_entry.id   AF-Q6ZYW5-F1
#
_cell.length_a   1.000
_cell.length_b   1.000
_cell.length_c   1.000
_cell.angle_alpha   90.00
_cell.angle_beta   90.00
_cell.angle_gamma   90.00
#
_symmetry.space_group_name_H-M   'P 1'
#
loop_
_entity.id
_entity.type
_entity.pdbx_description
1 polymer ?
#
loop_
_entity_poly.entity_id
_entity_poly.type
_entity_poly.pdbx_seq_one_letter_code
_entity_poly.pdbx_strand_id
1 'polypeptide(L)' 'PDLIINPHAFPSRMTIAMLLESIASKGGSLCGKFVDATPFEDALKKDGEGGSESPSLVDELGSMLAAHGFNRYGTEV' A
#
# COMPACT_ATOMS: atom_id res chain seq x y z
N PRO A 1 -13.09 -12.24 8.33
CA PRO A 1 -12.68 -10.86 8.65
C PRO A 1 -13.28 -10.47 10.01
N ASP A 2 -12.50 -9.82 10.88
CA ASP A 2 -12.97 -9.44 12.23
C ASP A 2 -13.82 -8.16 12.22
N LEU A 3 -13.55 -7.25 11.27
CA LEU A 3 -14.29 -6.01 11.05
C LEU A 3 -14.76 -5.93 9.59
N ILE A 4 -15.95 -5.38 9.38
CA ILE A 4 -16.54 -5.13 8.05
C ILE A 4 -16.85 -3.64 7.92
N ILE A 5 -16.35 -3.01 6.85
CA ILE A 5 -16.56 -1.59 6.54
C ILE A 5 -17.41 -1.49 5.28
N ASN A 6 -18.43 -0.63 5.30
CA ASN A 6 -19.27 -0.38 4.13
C ASN A 6 -18.49 0.44 3.07
N PRO A 7 -18.45 0.03 1.79
CA PRO A 7 -17.76 0.77 0.72
C PRO A 7 -18.27 2.21 0.55
N HIS A 8 -19.52 2.50 0.89
CA HIS A 8 -20.07 3.85 0.83
C HIS A 8 -19.44 4.84 1.84
N ALA A 9 -18.65 4.34 2.80
CA ALA A 9 -17.92 5.19 3.74
C ALA A 9 -16.69 5.88 3.13
N PHE A 10 -16.18 5.40 1.98
CA PHE A 10 -14.94 5.93 1.37
C PHE A 10 -15.15 7.17 0.50
N PRO A 11 -16.16 7.26 -0.40
CA PRO A 11 -16.26 8.38 -1.33
C PRO A 11 -16.43 9.74 -0.64
N SER A 12 -17.22 9.81 0.43
CA SER A 12 -17.51 11.07 1.13
C SER A 12 -16.40 11.50 2.09
N ARG A 13 -15.68 10.56 2.69
CA ARG A 13 -14.57 10.86 3.61
C ARG A 13 -13.23 11.00 2.91
N MET A 14 -13.12 10.47 1.68
CA MET A 14 -11.90 10.51 0.87
C MET A 14 -10.67 9.91 1.59
N THR A 15 -10.88 8.94 2.47
CA THR A 15 -9.82 8.26 3.24
C THR A 15 -9.18 7.13 2.44
N ILE A 16 -8.58 7.47 1.29
CA ILE A 16 -7.95 6.49 0.38
C ILE A 16 -6.80 5.73 1.05
N ALA A 17 -6.10 6.38 1.97
CA ALA A 17 -4.98 5.78 2.71
C ALA A 17 -5.38 4.53 3.50
N MET A 18 -6.63 4.42 3.99
CA MET A 18 -7.09 3.19 4.66
C MET A 18 -7.04 1.97 3.73
N LEU A 19 -7.35 2.14 2.44
CA LEU A 19 -7.27 1.04 1.47
C LEU A 19 -5.80 0.67 1.21
N LEU A 20 -4.94 1.67 1.10
CA LEU A 20 -3.50 1.49 0.90
C LEU A 20 -2.84 0.78 2.09
N GLU A 21 -3.13 1.24 3.31
CA GLU A 21 -2.65 0.65 4.56
C GLU A 21 -3.11 -0.80 4.73
N SER A 22 -4.33 -1.14 4.30
CA SER A 22 -4.82 -2.52 4.35
C SER A 22 -3.95 -3.46 3.49
N ILE A 23 -3.62 -3.04 2.27
CA ILE A 23 -2.75 -3.79 1.34
C ILE A 23 -1.32 -3.87 1.91
N ALA A 24 -0.79 -2.75 2.40
CA ALA A 24 0.54 -2.67 3.01
C ALA A 24 0.66 -3.56 4.25
N SER A 25 -0.29 -3.48 5.17
CA SER A 25 -0.33 -4.28 6.40
C SER A 25 -0.40 -5.77 6.09
N LYS A 26 -1.19 -6.16 5.08
CA LYS A 26 -1.25 -7.54 4.64
C LYS A 26 0.11 -8.03 4.15
N GLY A 27 0.75 -7.32 3.22
CA GLY A 27 2.07 -7.72 2.72
C GLY A 27 3.16 -7.69 3.81
N GLY A 28 3.13 -6.70 4.69
CA GLY A 28 4.02 -6.61 5.86
C GLY A 28 3.85 -7.78 6.82
N SER A 29 2.60 -8.18 7.11
CA SER A 29 2.30 -9.32 7.95
C SER A 29 2.81 -10.65 7.36
N LEU A 30 2.75 -10.81 6.03
CA LEU A 30 3.27 -11.98 5.33
C LEU A 30 4.80 -12.03 5.33
N CYS A 31 5.45 -10.87 5.19
CA CYS A 31 6.91 -10.74 5.26
C CYS A 31 7.45 -10.78 6.69
N GLY A 32 6.59 -10.68 7.72
CA GLY A 32 7.00 -10.52 9.12
C GLY A 32 7.76 -9.21 9.40
N LYS A 33 7.45 -8.13 8.66
CA LYS A 33 8.12 -6.83 8.77
C LYS A 33 7.10 -5.71 8.96
N PHE A 34 7.50 -4.70 9.73
CA PHE A 34 6.75 -3.44 9.81
C PHE A 34 6.92 -2.65 8.51
N VAL A 35 5.82 -2.05 8.05
CA VAL A 35 5.82 -1.17 6.88
C VAL A 35 5.87 0.27 7.36
N ASP A 36 6.80 1.04 6.80
CA ASP A 36 6.90 2.47 7.06
C ASP A 36 5.83 3.22 6.26
N ALA A 37 5.13 4.13 6.94
CA ALA A 37 4.06 4.96 6.37
C ALA A 37 4.37 6.46 6.52
N THR A 38 5.65 6.80 6.69
CA THR A 38 6.09 8.19 6.82
C THR A 38 5.67 9.01 5.59
N PRO A 39 4.93 10.13 5.77
CA PRO A 39 4.49 10.95 4.65
C PRO A 39 5.66 11.57 3.88
N PHE A 40 5.53 11.65 2.55
CA PHE A 40 6.45 12.36 1.65
C PHE A 40 7.91 11.87 1.64
N GLU A 41 8.18 10.63 2.05
CA GLU A 41 9.51 10.01 2.00
C GLU A 41 10.18 10.11 0.62
N ASP A 42 9.41 9.86 -0.44
CA ASP A 42 9.94 9.93 -1.81
C ASP A 42 10.22 11.36 -2.28
N ALA A 43 9.55 12.37 -1.69
CA ALA A 43 9.84 13.76 -1.99
C ALA A 43 11.18 14.18 -1.37
N LEU A 44 11.48 13.71 -0.15
CA LEU A 44 12.74 13.98 0.54
C LEU A 44 13.95 13.32 -0.15
N LYS A 45 13.76 12.18 -0.81
CA LYS A 45 14.83 11.46 -1.53
C LYS A 45 15.20 12.10 -2.88
N LYS A 46 14.30 12.89 -3.47
CA LYS A 46 14.47 13.47 -4.82
C LYS A 46 15.29 14.76 -4.87
N ASP A 47 15.63 15.35 -3.74
CA ASP A 47 16.46 16.57 -3.69
C ASP A 47 17.95 16.29 -4.01
N GLY A 48 18.37 15.02 -4.10
CA GLY A 48 19.79 14.64 -4.22
C GLY A 48 20.26 14.04 -5.56
N GLU A 49 19.43 13.29 -6.31
CA GLU A 49 19.90 12.57 -7.51
C GLU A 49 18.83 12.49 -8.61
N GLY A 50 19.28 12.67 -9.85
CA GLY A 50 18.44 12.88 -11.02
C GLY A 50 17.44 11.76 -11.32
N GLY A 51 16.17 12.13 -11.39
CA GLY A 51 15.29 11.85 -12.53
C GLY A 51 15.01 10.40 -12.95
N SER A 52 15.21 9.39 -12.10
CA SER A 52 14.65 8.06 -12.39
C SER A 52 13.24 7.97 -11.82
N GLU A 53 12.26 7.58 -12.65
CA GLU A 53 10.89 7.29 -12.20
C GLU A 53 10.93 6.15 -11.18
N SER A 54 10.77 6.46 -9.90
CA SER A 54 10.61 5.45 -8.87
C SER A 54 9.32 4.67 -9.13
N PRO A 55 9.30 3.34 -8.94
CA PRO A 55 8.08 2.56 -9.08
C PRO A 55 6.99 3.15 -8.18
N SER A 56 5.74 3.11 -8.64
CA SER A 56 4.65 3.62 -7.82
C SER A 56 4.52 2.74 -6.56
N LEU A 57 4.15 3.34 -5.44
CA LEU A 57 3.97 2.61 -4.18
C LEU A 57 2.95 1.46 -4.31
N VAL A 58 1.93 1.64 -5.16
CA VAL A 58 0.95 0.58 -5.47
C VAL A 58 1.61 -0.60 -6.20
N ASP A 59 2.59 -0.34 -7.06
CA ASP A 59 3.32 -1.40 -7.76
C ASP A 59 4.24 -2.17 -6.81
N GLU A 60 4.91 -1.47 -5.89
CA GLU A 60 5.73 -2.10 -4.85
C GLU A 60 4.89 -3.03 -3.97
N LEU A 61 3.80 -2.52 -3.39
CA LEU A 61 2.90 -3.30 -2.55
C LEU A 61 2.24 -4.46 -3.31
N GLY A 62 1.84 -4.21 -4.56
CA GLY A 62 1.22 -5.22 -5.41
C GLY A 62 2.18 -6.35 -5.77
N SER A 63 3.45 -6.03 -6.03
CA SER A 63 4.49 -7.03 -6.27
C SER A 63 4.78 -7.88 -5.02
N MET A 64 4.78 -7.26 -3.84
CA MET A 64 4.96 -7.95 -2.56
C MET A 64 3.82 -8.96 -2.29
N LEU A 65 2.57 -8.58 -2.53
CA LEU A 65 1.43 -9.49 -2.40
C LEU A 65 1.48 -10.63 -3.41
N ALA A 66 1.80 -10.31 -4.68
CA ALA A 66 1.92 -11.30 -5.74
C ALA A 66 3.03 -12.34 -5.44
N ALA A 67 4.15 -11.92 -4.85
CA ALA A 67 5.22 -12.82 -4.42
C ALA A 67 4.77 -13.86 -3.37
N HIS A 68 3.73 -13.54 -2.60
CA HIS A 68 3.14 -14.44 -1.59
C HIS A 68 1.89 -15.18 -2.10
N GLY A 69 1.61 -15.13 -3.42
CA GLY A 69 0.49 -15.83 -4.04
C GLY A 69 -0.87 -15.13 -3.88
N PHE A 70 -0.90 -13.89 -3.42
CA PHE A 70 -2.13 -13.09 -3.33
C PHE A 70 -2.37 -12.25 -4.59
N ASN A 71 -3.59 -11.75 -4.76
CA ASN A 71 -3.92 -10.81 -5.83
C ASN A 71 -3.13 -9.50 -5.65
N ARG A 72 -2.59 -8.97 -6.76
CA ARG A 72 -1.85 -7.70 -6.83
C ARG A 72 -2.62 -6.52 -6.23
N TYR A 73 -3.95 -6.51 -6.37
CA TYR A 73 -4.82 -5.43 -5.89
C TYR A 73 -5.46 -5.74 -4.53
N GLY A 74 -5.03 -6.80 -3.85
CA GLY A 74 -5.52 -7.19 -2.52
C GLY A 74 -6.89 -7.84 -2.49
N THR A 75 -7.54 -8.09 -3.64
CA THR A 75 -8.84 -8.78 -3.71
C THR A 75 -8.70 -10.27 -3.40
N GLU A 76 -9.65 -10.84 -2.67
CA GLU A 76 -9.67 -12.24 -2.25
C GLU A 76 -11.03 -12.88 -2.57
N VAL A 77 -11.05 -14.21 -2.76
CA VAL A 77 -12.25 -15.02 -3.01
C VAL A 77 -12.76 -15.60 -1.70
#